data_AF-A0A7N0U880-F1
#
_entry.id   AF-A0A7N0U880-F1
#
_cell.length_a   1.000
_cell.length_b   1.000
_cell.length_c   1.000
_cell.angle_alpha   90.00
_cell.angle_beta   90.00
_cell.angle_gamma   90.00
#
_symmetry.space_group_name_H-M   'P 1'
#
loop_
_entity.id
_entity.type
_entity.pdbx_description
1 polymer ?
#
loop_
_entity_poly.entity_id
_entity_poly.type
_entity_poly.pdbx_seq_one_letter_code
_entity_poly.pdbx_strand_id
1 'polypeptide(L)'
;MICLKAIQTTLYPTKNAVFQTSRWSRKRNCSIPCPSKPKDGDSEAPPPEGDTRNQDLLARIAMLQTQKVRLTDYLDERSAYLTQFAEEANAEIDKIGEDAVKGLEDAESRIMDNLESSMRGLEELAELNRQEIEMQDRKLEEFEDEIDDSRNEGMFFKSLGQSKPLEDKANAKEEAEKIKDVTKASAGSKTRRNVYLALMGLVAAGVVEGVISSTLDGKKIAAFGLILVGLLAQYVYEQGLISEMEKTGKHETKEERTK
;
A
#
# COMPACT_ATOMS: atom_id res chain seq x y z
N MET A 1 -2.50 26.75 9.34
CA MET A 1 -3.56 26.38 10.32
C MET A 1 -3.81 24.89 10.18
N ILE A 2 -3.23 24.08 11.06
CA ILE A 2 -3.36 22.62 11.05
C ILE A 2 -4.04 22.24 12.35
N CYS A 3 -5.25 21.70 12.23
CA CYS A 3 -6.13 21.34 13.33
C CYS A 3 -5.65 20.03 13.95
N LEU A 4 -5.08 20.10 15.16
CA LEU A 4 -4.72 18.92 15.93
C LEU A 4 -6.00 18.34 16.54
N LYS A 5 -6.43 17.19 16.02
CA LYS A 5 -7.53 16.39 16.56
C LYS A 5 -7.06 15.79 17.89
N ALA A 6 -7.59 16.30 19.00
CA ALA A 6 -7.32 15.75 20.33
C ALA A 6 -7.93 14.34 20.44
N ILE A 7 -7.10 13.36 20.78
CA ILE A 7 -7.54 12.01 21.13
C ILE A 7 -8.18 12.10 22.52
N GLN A 8 -9.52 12.03 22.57
CA GLN A 8 -10.27 11.83 23.81
C GLN A 8 -10.00 10.41 24.31
N THR A 9 -9.13 10.27 25.32
CA THR A 9 -9.10 9.07 26.15
C THR A 9 -10.17 9.22 27.23
N THR A 10 -11.32 8.58 27.02
CA THR A 10 -12.32 8.41 28.08
C THR A 10 -11.79 7.38 29.08
N LEU A 11 -11.06 7.86 30.09
CA LEU A 11 -10.82 7.08 31.30
C LEU A 11 -12.15 6.96 32.04
N TYR A 12 -12.80 5.80 31.91
CA TYR A 12 -13.90 5.43 32.80
C TYR A 12 -13.34 5.33 34.22
N PRO A 13 -13.90 6.03 35.22
CA PRO A 13 -13.58 5.75 36.60
C PRO A 13 -14.18 4.39 36.92
N THR A 14 -13.34 3.36 36.95
CA THR A 14 -13.70 2.07 37.54
C THR A 14 -14.15 2.36 38.96
N LYS A 15 -15.45 2.23 39.19
CA LYS A 15 -16.08 2.48 40.49
C LYS A 15 -15.30 1.66 41.52
N ASN A 16 -14.57 2.34 42.39
CA ASN A 16 -13.99 1.73 43.55
C ASN A 16 -15.12 0.97 44.25
N ALA A 17 -15.00 -0.37 44.25
CA ALA A 17 -15.87 -1.22 45.01
C ALA A 17 -15.83 -0.70 46.45
N VAL A 18 -16.98 -0.19 46.90
CA VAL A 18 -17.24 0.08 48.30
C VAL A 18 -16.84 -1.19 49.03
N PHE A 19 -15.73 -1.16 49.75
CA PHE A 19 -15.47 -2.15 50.77
C PHE A 19 -16.58 -1.95 51.80
N GLN A 20 -17.67 -2.70 51.62
CA GLN A 20 -18.60 -3.00 52.68
C GLN A 20 -17.76 -3.71 53.71
N THR A 21 -17.27 -2.96 54.70
CA THR A 21 -16.89 -3.55 55.98
C THR A 21 -18.16 -4.22 56.45
N SER A 22 -18.23 -5.55 56.29
CA SER A 22 -19.28 -6.33 56.90
C SER A 22 -19.29 -5.95 58.37
N ARG A 23 -20.40 -5.35 58.81
CA ARG A 23 -20.67 -5.16 60.23
C ARG A 23 -20.63 -6.54 60.85
N TRP A 24 -19.51 -6.90 61.46
CA TRP A 24 -19.43 -8.08 62.30
C TRP A 24 -20.06 -7.73 63.64
N SER A 25 -21.39 -7.62 63.67
CA SER A 25 -22.15 -7.72 64.91
C SER A 25 -22.14 -9.18 65.34
N ARG A 26 -21.01 -9.61 65.90
CA ARG A 26 -20.93 -10.88 66.60
C ARG A 26 -20.93 -10.56 68.10
N LYS A 27 -22.13 -10.47 68.68
CA LYS A 27 -22.32 -10.70 70.12
C LYS A 27 -21.83 -12.12 70.39
N ARG A 28 -20.55 -12.29 70.74
CA ARG A 28 -20.09 -13.47 71.45
C ARG A 28 -20.21 -13.16 72.93
N ASN A 29 -21.24 -13.70 73.56
CA ASN A 29 -21.19 -13.92 74.99
C ASN A 29 -20.08 -14.95 75.22
N CYS A 30 -18.88 -14.49 75.56
CA CYS A 30 -17.81 -15.37 76.05
C CYS A 30 -18.10 -15.66 77.53
N SER A 31 -19.05 -16.55 77.78
CA SER A 31 -19.19 -17.20 79.07
C SER A 31 -18.14 -18.30 79.12
N ILE A 32 -16.96 -18.00 79.66
CA ILE A 32 -15.98 -19.02 80.02
C ILE A 32 -16.48 -19.66 81.32
N PRO A 33 -16.88 -20.94 81.36
CA PRO A 33 -17.16 -21.61 82.62
C PRO A 33 -15.83 -22.12 83.17
N CYS A 34 -15.27 -21.44 84.18
CA CYS A 34 -14.23 -22.03 85.02
C CYS A 34 -14.83 -23.23 85.79
N PRO A 35 -14.24 -24.43 85.73
CA PRO A 35 -14.66 -25.53 86.58
C PRO A 35 -13.96 -25.41 87.93
N SER A 36 -14.53 -24.63 88.86
CA SER A 36 -14.12 -24.67 90.26
C SER A 36 -14.85 -25.83 90.93
N LYS A 37 -14.13 -26.94 91.18
CA LYS A 37 -14.58 -27.97 92.13
C LYS A 37 -14.63 -27.36 93.53
N PRO A 38 -15.67 -27.60 94.34
CA PRO A 38 -15.60 -27.26 95.75
C PRO A 38 -14.71 -28.30 96.44
N LYS A 39 -13.58 -27.85 96.98
CA LYS A 39 -12.88 -28.56 98.05
C LYS A 39 -12.92 -27.65 99.26
N ASP A 40 -13.63 -28.12 100.29
CA ASP A 40 -13.53 -27.60 101.64
C ASP A 40 -12.06 -27.64 102.09
N GLY A 41 -11.57 -26.52 102.56
CA GLY A 41 -10.19 -26.37 103.01
C GLY A 41 -9.86 -24.92 103.26
N ASP A 42 -10.03 -24.50 104.50
CA ASP A 42 -9.58 -23.22 105.05
C ASP A 42 -8.12 -22.96 104.67
N SER A 43 -7.88 -22.00 103.79
CA SER A 43 -6.61 -21.30 103.68
C SER A 43 -6.84 -19.93 103.05
N GLU A 44 -6.94 -18.94 103.93
CA GLU A 44 -7.12 -17.53 103.64
C GLU A 44 -5.83 -16.96 103.03
N ALA A 45 -5.66 -17.12 101.72
CA ALA A 45 -4.81 -16.23 100.95
C ALA A 45 -5.72 -15.15 100.33
N PRO A 46 -5.45 -13.84 100.52
CA PRO A 46 -6.29 -12.82 99.93
C PRO A 46 -6.29 -12.99 98.41
N PRO A 47 -7.47 -12.90 97.75
CA PRO A 47 -7.53 -12.93 96.29
C PRO A 47 -6.65 -11.79 95.73
N PRO A 48 -5.95 -11.99 94.61
CA PRO A 48 -5.10 -10.95 94.04
C PRO A 48 -5.96 -9.72 93.72
N GLU A 49 -5.82 -8.68 94.54
CA GLU A 49 -6.60 -7.45 94.48
C GLU A 49 -6.04 -6.56 93.37
N GLY A 50 -6.44 -6.86 92.13
CA GLY A 50 -6.10 -6.06 90.96
C GLY A 50 -7.13 -4.95 90.73
N ASP A 51 -6.68 -3.70 90.66
CA ASP A 51 -7.55 -2.57 90.30
C ASP A 51 -8.07 -2.74 88.85
N THR A 52 -9.37 -3.01 88.73
CA THR A 52 -10.08 -3.22 87.46
C THR A 52 -9.89 -2.06 86.47
N ARG A 53 -9.72 -0.83 86.97
CA ARG A 53 -9.47 0.35 86.12
C ARG A 53 -8.09 0.31 85.48
N ASN A 54 -7.08 -0.14 86.22
CA ASN A 54 -5.72 -0.29 85.71
C ASN A 54 -5.64 -1.46 84.71
N GLN A 55 -6.41 -2.52 84.93
CA GLN A 55 -6.51 -3.64 83.98
C GLN A 55 -7.18 -3.23 82.67
N ASP A 56 -8.28 -2.46 82.69
CA ASP A 56 -8.91 -1.95 81.46
C ASP A 56 -7.99 -0.97 80.72
N LEU A 57 -7.26 -0.11 81.44
CA LEU A 57 -6.28 0.79 80.85
C LEU A 57 -5.15 0.01 80.15
N LEU A 58 -4.62 -1.03 80.80
CA LEU A 58 -3.59 -1.90 80.22
C LEU A 58 -4.09 -2.63 78.96
N ALA A 59 -5.32 -3.14 78.99
CA ALA A 59 -5.95 -3.78 77.84
C ALA A 59 -6.10 -2.81 76.65
N ARG A 60 -6.49 -1.55 76.91
CA ARG A 60 -6.58 -0.50 75.88
C ARG A 60 -5.21 -0.14 75.30
N ILE A 61 -4.19 -0.02 76.14
CA ILE A 61 -2.81 0.24 75.69
C ILE A 61 -2.32 -0.90 74.80
N ALA A 62 -2.51 -2.15 75.23
CA ALA A 62 -2.13 -3.32 74.44
C ALA A 62 -2.88 -3.41 73.10
N MET A 63 -4.18 -3.06 73.09
CA MET A 63 -4.98 -2.98 71.87
C MET A 63 -4.44 -1.91 70.91
N LEU A 64 -4.14 -0.71 71.42
CA LEU A 64 -3.59 0.39 70.62
C LEU A 64 -2.20 0.06 70.07
N GLN A 65 -1.34 -0.57 70.87
CA GLN A 65 -0.03 -1.02 70.43
C GLN A 65 -0.15 -2.08 69.32
N THR A 66 -1.05 -3.05 69.48
CA THR A 66 -1.33 -4.05 68.43
C THR A 66 -1.84 -3.40 67.14
N GLN A 67 -2.75 -2.43 67.24
CA GLN A 67 -3.25 -1.71 66.06
C GLN A 67 -2.15 -0.88 65.38
N LYS A 68 -1.28 -0.24 66.17
CA LYS A 68 -0.13 0.50 65.65
C LYS A 68 0.81 -0.39 64.85
N VAL A 69 1.19 -1.55 65.40
CA VAL A 69 2.07 -2.50 64.70
C VAL A 69 1.42 -2.93 63.39
N ARG A 70 0.15 -3.38 63.44
CA ARG A 70 -0.56 -3.81 62.23
C ARG A 70 -0.68 -2.73 61.14
N LEU A 71 -0.90 -1.47 61.53
CA LEU A 71 -0.96 -0.37 60.57
C LEU A 71 0.41 -0.03 59.99
N THR A 72 1.46 -0.14 60.80
CA THR A 72 2.85 0.08 60.36
C THR A 72 3.24 -1.01 59.37
N ASP A 73 3.00 -2.28 59.69
CA ASP A 73 3.28 -3.41 58.80
C ASP A 73 2.54 -3.26 57.46
N TYR A 74 1.26 -2.89 57.48
CA TYR A 74 0.49 -2.65 56.25
C TYR A 74 1.05 -1.50 55.41
N LEU A 75 1.49 -0.42 56.06
CA LEU A 75 2.08 0.73 55.38
C LEU A 75 3.44 0.39 54.77
N ASP A 76 4.26 -0.38 55.49
CA ASP A 76 5.55 -0.87 55.02
C ASP A 76 5.37 -1.81 53.82
N GLU A 77 4.47 -2.79 53.90
CA GLU A 77 4.12 -3.69 52.78
C GLU A 77 3.66 -2.92 51.53
N ARG A 78 2.77 -1.93 51.72
CA ARG A 78 2.27 -1.11 50.60
C ARG A 78 3.34 -0.22 50.01
N SER A 79 4.23 0.34 50.84
CA SER A 79 5.35 1.15 50.37
C SER A 79 6.33 0.30 49.56
N ALA A 80 6.66 -0.91 50.03
CA ALA A 80 7.52 -1.84 49.32
C ALA A 80 6.90 -2.27 47.98
N TYR A 81 5.60 -2.58 47.97
CA TYR A 81 4.89 -2.92 46.73
C TYR A 81 4.90 -1.77 45.72
N LEU A 82 4.66 -0.53 46.15
CA LEU A 82 4.68 0.62 45.26
C LEU A 82 6.08 0.89 44.70
N THR A 83 7.13 0.70 45.51
CA THR A 83 8.52 0.80 45.05
C THR A 83 8.82 -0.27 44.01
N GLN A 84 8.47 -1.53 44.27
CA GLN A 84 8.65 -2.62 43.31
C GLN A 84 7.89 -2.36 42.00
N PHE A 85 6.65 -1.89 42.08
CA PHE A 85 5.84 -1.55 40.92
C PHE A 85 6.50 -0.42 40.09
N ALA A 86 7.06 0.59 40.75
CA ALA A 86 7.76 1.67 40.06
C ALA A 86 9.06 1.18 39.39
N GLU A 87 9.83 0.32 40.05
CA GLU A 87 11.04 -0.28 39.49
C GLU A 87 10.73 -1.18 38.30
N GLU A 88 9.70 -2.03 38.40
CA GLU A 88 9.26 -2.91 37.31
C GLU A 88 8.74 -2.11 36.12
N ALA A 89 7.93 -1.08 36.36
CA ALA A 89 7.42 -0.20 35.30
C ALA A 89 8.56 0.53 34.58
N ASN A 90 9.58 1.02 35.31
CA ASN A 90 10.75 1.64 34.69
C ASN A 90 11.54 0.63 33.85
N ALA A 91 11.78 -0.57 34.37
CA ALA A 91 12.47 -1.62 33.65
C ALA A 91 11.72 -2.06 32.37
N GLU A 92 10.39 -2.13 32.42
CA GLU A 92 9.56 -2.44 31.26
C GLU A 92 9.59 -1.30 30.22
N ILE A 93 9.53 -0.04 30.65
CA ILE A 93 9.65 1.12 29.76
C ILE A 93 11.03 1.16 29.09
N ASP A 94 12.10 0.94 29.85
CA ASP A 94 13.47 0.91 29.32
C ASP A 94 13.61 -0.22 28.30
N LYS A 95 13.08 -1.40 28.60
CA LYS A 95 13.07 -2.54 27.67
C LYS A 95 12.29 -2.24 26.38
N ILE A 96 11.10 -1.65 26.48
CA ILE A 96 10.31 -1.25 25.31
C ILE A 96 11.08 -0.22 24.48
N GLY A 97 11.74 0.73 25.14
CA GLY A 97 12.58 1.73 24.49
C GLY A 97 13.74 1.09 23.73
N GLU A 98 14.47 0.17 24.36
CA GLU A 98 15.58 -0.55 23.74
C GLU A 98 15.13 -1.42 22.56
N ASP A 99 14.04 -2.19 22.73
CA ASP A 99 13.47 -3.02 21.66
C ASP A 99 13.00 -2.17 20.47
N ALA A 100 12.42 -0.99 20.72
CA ALA A 100 12.00 -0.06 19.68
C ALA A 100 13.18 0.55 18.91
N VAL A 101 14.24 0.96 19.62
CA VAL A 101 15.46 1.48 18.99
C VAL A 101 16.13 0.40 18.15
N LYS A 102 16.27 -0.81 18.68
CA LYS A 102 16.85 -1.93 17.94
C LYS A 102 16.03 -2.29 16.70
N GLY A 103 14.70 -2.32 16.80
CA GLY A 103 13.84 -2.54 15.65
C GLY A 103 13.96 -1.46 14.58
N LEU A 104 14.20 -0.20 14.99
CA LEU A 104 14.46 0.91 14.07
C LEU A 104 15.82 0.76 13.36
N GLU A 105 16.88 0.45 14.10
CA GLU A 105 18.23 0.22 13.54
C GLU A 105 18.23 -0.95 12.54
N ASP A 106 17.56 -2.05 12.87
CA ASP A 106 17.41 -3.20 11.97
C ASP A 106 16.64 -2.83 10.69
N ALA A 107 15.60 -2.01 10.81
CA ALA A 107 14.83 -1.54 9.65
C ALA A 107 15.65 -0.57 8.79
N GLU A 108 16.40 0.33 9.41
CA GLU A 108 17.30 1.26 8.73
C GLU A 108 18.37 0.51 7.95
N SER A 109 19.03 -0.47 8.55
CA SER A 109 20.02 -1.32 7.86
C SER A 109 19.42 -1.99 6.63
N ARG A 110 18.23 -2.59 6.74
CA ARG A 110 17.56 -3.22 5.60
C ARG A 110 17.21 -2.25 4.48
N ILE A 111 16.78 -1.04 4.82
CA ILE A 111 16.48 0.00 3.83
C ILE A 111 17.77 0.45 3.14
N MET A 112 18.84 0.65 3.91
CA MET A 112 20.14 1.07 3.39
C MET A 112 20.74 0.02 2.45
N ASP A 113 20.68 -1.26 2.83
CA ASP A 113 21.14 -2.36 1.99
C ASP A 113 20.35 -2.46 0.68
N ASN A 114 19.01 -2.29 0.74
CA ASN A 114 18.17 -2.28 -0.45
C ASN A 114 18.48 -1.06 -1.34
N LEU A 115 18.67 0.11 -0.74
CA LEU A 115 19.05 1.31 -1.47
C LEU A 115 20.41 1.16 -2.15
N GLU A 116 21.42 0.60 -1.46
CA GLU A 116 22.74 0.37 -2.04
C GLU A 116 22.67 -0.64 -3.20
N SER A 117 21.95 -1.74 -3.04
CA SER A 117 21.77 -2.73 -4.11
C SER A 117 21.04 -2.13 -5.32
N SER A 118 20.01 -1.31 -5.10
CA SER A 118 19.30 -0.60 -6.15
C SER A 118 20.19 0.45 -6.83
N MET A 119 21.00 1.17 -6.06
CA MET A 119 21.95 2.17 -6.57
C MET A 119 23.03 1.52 -7.43
N ARG A 120 23.58 0.38 -7.01
CA ARG A 120 24.54 -0.39 -7.80
C ARG A 120 23.92 -0.88 -9.10
N GLY A 121 22.68 -1.40 -9.06
CA GLY A 121 21.97 -1.81 -10.28
C GLY A 121 21.70 -0.64 -11.25
N LEU A 122 21.43 0.56 -10.72
CA LEU A 122 21.29 1.77 -11.53
C LEU A 122 22.62 2.25 -12.12
N GLU A 123 23.72 2.12 -11.38
CA GLU A 123 25.07 2.44 -11.85
C GLU A 123 25.48 1.50 -12.99
N GLU A 124 25.32 0.19 -12.81
CA GLU A 124 25.56 -0.81 -13.85
C GLU A 124 24.69 -0.57 -15.09
N LEU A 125 23.40 -0.24 -14.90
CA LEU A 125 22.50 0.09 -16.01
C LEU A 125 22.91 1.39 -16.72
N ALA A 126 23.35 2.40 -15.99
CA ALA A 126 23.80 3.67 -16.56
C ALA A 126 25.08 3.49 -17.39
N GLU A 127 26.03 2.67 -16.91
CA GLU A 127 27.23 2.31 -17.66
C GLU A 127 26.90 1.53 -18.93
N LEU A 128 26.01 0.54 -18.85
CA LEU A 128 25.56 -0.22 -20.03
C LEU A 128 24.86 0.68 -21.05
N ASN A 129 23.97 1.57 -20.59
CA ASN A 129 23.28 2.50 -21.47
C ASN A 129 24.25 3.49 -22.15
N ARG A 130 25.29 3.93 -21.43
CA ARG A 130 26.34 4.77 -22.01
C ARG A 130 27.10 4.02 -23.12
N GLN A 131 27.49 2.77 -22.87
CA GLN A 131 28.17 1.95 -23.88
C GLN A 131 27.29 1.70 -25.10
N GLU A 132 25.98 1.46 -24.91
CA GLU A 132 25.03 1.30 -26.01
C GLU A 132 24.90 2.57 -26.85
N ILE A 133 24.81 3.75 -26.22
CA ILE A 133 24.80 5.04 -26.94
C ILE A 133 26.09 5.22 -27.73
N GLU A 134 27.25 4.97 -27.13
CA GLU A 134 28.54 5.09 -27.84
C GLU A 134 28.63 4.12 -29.04
N MET A 135 28.03 2.92 -28.97
CA MET A 135 27.95 1.99 -30.10
C MET A 135 26.95 2.44 -31.16
N GLN A 136 25.82 3.02 -30.76
CA GLN A 136 24.82 3.56 -31.68
C GLN A 136 25.34 4.79 -32.42
N ASP A 137 26.07 5.66 -31.73
CA ASP A 137 26.71 6.84 -32.33
C ASP A 137 27.74 6.45 -33.40
N ARG A 138 28.58 5.42 -33.14
CA ARG A 138 29.52 4.92 -34.16
C ARG A 138 28.81 4.33 -35.38
N LYS A 139 27.73 3.55 -35.18
CA LYS A 139 26.94 3.03 -36.30
C LYS A 139 26.27 4.14 -37.10
N LEU A 140 25.89 5.23 -36.43
CA LEU A 140 25.33 6.40 -37.10
C LEU A 140 26.40 7.12 -37.92
N GLU A 141 27.60 7.29 -37.39
CA GLU A 141 28.75 7.86 -38.11
C GLU A 141 29.10 7.03 -39.36
N GLU A 142 29.19 5.70 -39.24
CA GLU A 142 29.40 4.80 -40.39
C GLU A 142 28.29 4.91 -41.45
N PHE A 143 27.04 5.06 -41.02
CA PHE A 143 25.90 5.24 -41.93
C PHE A 143 25.93 6.61 -42.62
N GLU A 144 26.31 7.67 -41.91
CA GLU A 144 26.47 9.01 -42.49
C GLU A 144 27.56 9.02 -43.57
N ASP A 145 28.71 8.39 -43.31
CA ASP A 145 29.79 8.21 -44.28
C ASP A 145 29.32 7.42 -45.51
N GLU A 146 28.61 6.30 -45.33
CA GLU A 146 28.07 5.49 -46.44
C GLU A 146 27.07 6.29 -47.30
N ILE A 147 26.25 7.13 -46.67
CA ILE A 147 25.31 7.99 -47.38
C ILE A 147 26.03 9.11 -48.14
N ASP A 148 27.06 9.72 -47.54
CA ASP A 148 27.81 10.78 -48.20
C ASP A 148 28.59 10.24 -49.41
N ASP A 149 29.21 9.06 -49.26
CA ASP A 149 29.83 8.32 -50.36
C ASP A 149 28.80 7.94 -51.44
N SER A 150 27.64 7.40 -51.06
CA SER A 150 26.56 7.05 -51.98
C SER A 150 25.99 8.26 -52.74
N ARG A 151 25.93 9.43 -52.09
CA ARG A 151 25.53 10.70 -52.72
C ARG A 151 26.60 11.19 -53.69
N ASN A 152 27.86 11.10 -53.31
CA ASN A 152 28.99 11.51 -54.15
C ASN A 152 29.18 10.57 -55.35
N GLU A 153 28.85 9.29 -55.21
CA GLU A 153 28.86 8.30 -56.30
C GLU A 153 27.65 8.40 -57.24
N GLY A 154 26.64 9.21 -56.91
CA GLY A 154 25.64 9.70 -57.85
C GLY A 154 24.98 8.59 -58.68
N MET A 155 24.30 7.66 -58.01
CA MET A 155 23.48 6.60 -58.64
C MET A 155 22.37 7.14 -59.58
N PHE A 156 22.16 8.46 -59.61
CA PHE A 156 21.24 9.13 -60.51
C PHE A 156 21.83 9.51 -61.87
N PHE A 157 23.15 9.66 -62.03
CA PHE A 157 23.73 10.21 -63.27
C PHE A 157 24.50 9.20 -64.13
N LYS A 158 25.05 8.13 -63.53
CA LYS A 158 25.73 7.07 -64.31
C LYS A 158 24.78 6.28 -65.22
N SER A 159 23.50 6.20 -64.85
CA SER A 159 22.44 5.52 -65.61
C SER A 159 21.74 6.41 -66.65
N LEU A 160 21.86 7.74 -66.56
CA LEU A 160 21.25 8.68 -67.53
C LEU A 160 22.07 8.86 -68.82
N GLY A 161 23.34 8.45 -68.83
CA GLY A 161 24.20 8.50 -70.01
C GLY A 161 23.97 7.38 -71.04
N GLN A 162 23.12 6.39 -70.74
CA GLN A 162 22.75 5.31 -71.66
C GLN A 162 21.27 5.39 -72.03
N SER A 163 20.91 6.45 -72.76
CA SER A 163 19.58 6.58 -73.35
C SER A 163 19.36 5.54 -74.45
N LYS A 164 18.52 4.51 -74.18
CA LYS A 164 17.73 3.87 -75.24
C LYS A 164 16.45 4.70 -75.46
N PRO A 165 16.04 4.97 -76.71
CA PRO A 165 15.02 5.97 -76.97
C PRO A 165 13.59 5.38 -76.94
N LEU A 166 12.70 6.13 -76.27
CA LEU A 166 11.35 6.49 -76.75
C LEU A 166 10.22 5.43 -76.87
N GLU A 167 10.24 4.30 -76.14
CA GLU A 167 9.07 3.39 -76.10
C GLU A 167 8.20 3.50 -74.81
N ASP A 168 8.73 4.04 -73.71
CA ASP A 168 8.09 3.84 -72.38
C ASP A 168 7.04 4.87 -71.96
N LYS A 169 6.77 5.90 -72.76
CA LYS A 169 5.73 6.90 -72.41
C LYS A 169 4.30 6.34 -72.49
N ALA A 170 4.08 5.29 -73.29
CA ALA A 170 2.80 4.59 -73.36
C ALA A 170 2.66 3.60 -72.18
N ASN A 171 3.73 2.87 -71.88
CA ASN A 171 3.78 1.90 -70.77
C ASN A 171 3.63 2.59 -69.40
N ALA A 172 4.21 3.78 -69.22
CA ALA A 172 4.09 4.54 -67.97
C ALA A 172 2.66 5.00 -67.64
N LYS A 173 1.80 5.22 -68.65
CA LYS A 173 0.38 5.54 -68.43
C LYS A 173 -0.43 4.29 -68.08
N GLU A 174 -0.11 3.16 -68.69
CA GLU A 174 -0.74 1.87 -68.39
C GLU A 174 -0.34 1.36 -66.98
N GLU A 175 0.91 1.58 -66.56
CA GLU A 175 1.37 1.27 -65.21
C GLU A 175 0.76 2.19 -64.16
N ALA A 176 0.59 3.48 -64.47
CA ALA A 176 -0.13 4.40 -63.58
C ALA A 176 -1.61 4.03 -63.40
N GLU A 177 -2.28 3.53 -64.44
CA GLU A 177 -3.63 2.97 -64.33
C GLU A 177 -3.67 1.67 -63.53
N LYS A 178 -2.71 0.74 -63.73
CA LYS A 178 -2.60 -0.48 -62.92
C LYS A 178 -2.35 -0.16 -61.44
N ILE A 179 -1.53 0.84 -61.13
CA ILE A 179 -1.31 1.28 -59.74
C ILE A 179 -2.56 1.93 -59.16
N LYS A 180 -3.33 2.67 -59.96
CA LYS A 180 -4.61 3.27 -59.56
C LYS A 180 -5.69 2.21 -59.29
N ASP A 181 -5.72 1.13 -60.07
CA ASP A 181 -6.65 0.01 -59.88
C ASP A 181 -6.24 -0.89 -58.70
N VAL A 182 -4.93 -1.11 -58.49
CA VAL A 182 -4.42 -1.83 -57.31
C VAL A 182 -4.65 -1.03 -56.03
N THR A 183 -4.54 0.29 -56.06
CA THR A 183 -4.90 1.15 -54.92
C THR A 183 -6.41 1.17 -54.68
N LYS A 184 -7.25 1.14 -55.73
CA LYS A 184 -8.71 0.95 -55.61
C LYS A 184 -9.08 -0.42 -55.01
N ALA A 185 -8.42 -1.49 -55.41
CA ALA A 185 -8.64 -2.85 -54.90
C ALA A 185 -8.09 -3.07 -53.49
N SER A 186 -7.01 -2.38 -53.12
CA SER A 186 -6.38 -2.42 -51.79
C SER A 186 -7.09 -1.53 -50.75
N ALA A 187 -7.79 -0.48 -51.20
CA ALA A 187 -8.50 0.48 -50.36
C ALA A 187 -9.81 -0.05 -49.72
N GLY A 188 -10.27 -1.25 -50.07
CA GLY A 188 -11.55 -1.82 -49.58
C GLY A 188 -11.44 -3.25 -49.04
N SER A 189 -10.27 -3.66 -48.53
CA SER A 189 -10.04 -5.03 -48.10
C SER A 189 -10.76 -5.38 -46.78
N LYS A 190 -11.59 -6.44 -46.81
CA LYS A 190 -12.23 -7.07 -45.63
C LYS A 190 -11.24 -7.39 -44.52
N THR A 191 -9.97 -7.61 -44.86
CA THR A 191 -8.90 -7.94 -43.91
C THR A 191 -8.56 -6.74 -43.02
N ARG A 192 -8.47 -5.52 -43.56
CA ARG A 192 -8.17 -4.31 -42.77
C ARG A 192 -9.30 -4.00 -41.77
N ARG A 193 -10.55 -4.14 -42.21
CA ARG A 193 -11.74 -4.00 -41.36
C ARG A 193 -11.74 -4.95 -40.17
N ASN A 194 -11.37 -6.23 -40.39
CA ASN A 194 -11.28 -7.19 -39.30
C ASN A 194 -10.17 -6.85 -38.31
N VAL A 195 -9.06 -6.26 -38.77
CA VAL A 195 -7.98 -5.79 -37.89
C VAL A 195 -8.47 -4.63 -37.02
N TYR A 196 -9.17 -3.63 -37.57
CA TYR A 196 -9.72 -2.54 -36.75
C TYR A 196 -10.78 -3.03 -35.77
N LEU A 197 -11.66 -3.96 -36.18
CA LEU A 197 -12.64 -4.56 -35.27
C LEU A 197 -11.98 -5.38 -34.15
N ALA A 198 -10.89 -6.10 -34.45
CA ALA A 198 -10.12 -6.82 -33.44
C ALA A 198 -9.43 -5.87 -32.45
N LEU A 199 -8.81 -4.80 -32.94
CA LEU A 199 -8.19 -3.77 -32.09
C LEU A 199 -9.22 -3.05 -31.23
N MET A 200 -10.37 -2.70 -31.80
CA MET A 200 -11.50 -2.12 -31.06
C MET A 200 -12.02 -3.07 -29.97
N GLY A 201 -12.12 -4.36 -30.26
CA GLY A 201 -12.51 -5.39 -29.29
C GLY A 201 -11.49 -5.53 -28.16
N LEU A 202 -10.18 -5.49 -28.48
CA LEU A 202 -9.10 -5.56 -27.51
C LEU A 202 -9.10 -4.35 -26.57
N VAL A 203 -9.25 -3.14 -27.12
CA VAL A 203 -9.34 -1.91 -26.32
C VAL A 203 -10.60 -1.90 -25.46
N ALA A 204 -11.75 -2.32 -26.00
CA ALA A 204 -12.99 -2.41 -25.23
C ALA A 204 -12.89 -3.42 -24.07
N ALA A 205 -12.28 -4.58 -24.30
CA ALA A 205 -12.05 -5.59 -23.26
C ALA A 205 -11.14 -5.05 -22.14
N GLY A 206 -10.03 -4.38 -22.50
CA GLY A 206 -9.11 -3.78 -21.54
C GLY A 206 -9.74 -2.63 -20.72
N VAL A 207 -10.67 -1.87 -21.31
CA VAL A 207 -11.42 -0.84 -20.59
C VAL A 207 -12.41 -1.46 -19.60
N VAL A 208 -13.15 -2.51 -19.99
CA VAL A 208 -14.09 -3.21 -19.10
C VAL A 208 -13.34 -3.86 -17.94
N GLU A 209 -12.25 -4.57 -18.21
CA GLU A 209 -11.42 -5.21 -17.18
C GLU A 209 -10.76 -4.19 -16.23
N GLY A 210 -10.27 -3.07 -16.77
CA GLY A 210 -9.67 -1.99 -15.98
C GLY A 210 -10.68 -1.25 -15.09
N VAL A 211 -11.94 -1.11 -15.54
CA VAL A 211 -13.03 -0.53 -14.75
C VAL A 211 -13.48 -1.49 -13.65
N ILE A 212 -13.60 -2.79 -13.93
CA ILE A 212 -13.98 -3.80 -12.93
C ILE A 212 -12.88 -3.96 -11.87
N SER A 213 -11.62 -3.99 -12.30
CA SER A 213 -10.48 -4.21 -11.40
C SER A 213 -10.06 -2.96 -10.61
N SER A 214 -10.62 -1.78 -10.92
CA SER A 214 -10.27 -0.48 -10.31
C SER A 214 -8.77 -0.14 -10.35
N THR A 215 -8.02 -0.75 -11.27
CA THR A 215 -6.57 -0.60 -11.42
C THR A 215 -6.18 0.58 -12.32
N LEU A 216 -7.15 1.19 -13.00
CA LEU A 216 -6.91 2.13 -14.08
C LEU A 216 -7.18 3.58 -13.65
N ASP A 217 -6.11 4.38 -13.56
CA ASP A 217 -6.19 5.81 -13.27
C ASP A 217 -7.15 6.51 -14.25
N GLY A 218 -7.97 7.46 -13.77
CA GLY A 218 -8.93 8.19 -14.62
C GLY A 218 -8.29 8.86 -15.84
N LYS A 219 -6.99 9.20 -15.77
CA LYS A 219 -6.20 9.71 -16.91
C LYS A 219 -5.96 8.65 -17.99
N LYS A 220 -5.74 7.38 -17.60
CA LYS A 220 -5.55 6.25 -18.53
C LYS A 220 -6.88 5.87 -19.19
N ILE A 221 -7.98 5.89 -18.44
CA ILE A 221 -9.35 5.71 -18.99
C ILE A 221 -9.64 6.78 -20.06
N ALA A 222 -9.31 8.04 -19.77
CA ALA A 222 -9.47 9.13 -20.75
C ALA A 222 -8.61 8.90 -22.01
N ALA A 223 -7.36 8.44 -21.86
CA ALA A 223 -6.49 8.12 -22.99
C ALA A 223 -7.05 6.97 -23.85
N PHE A 224 -7.51 5.87 -23.24
CA PHE A 224 -8.17 4.78 -23.99
C PHE A 224 -9.47 5.24 -24.66
N GLY A 225 -10.24 6.12 -24.02
CA GLY A 225 -11.42 6.74 -24.63
C GLY A 225 -11.08 7.53 -25.89
N LEU A 226 -10.01 8.34 -25.87
CA LEU A 226 -9.55 9.08 -27.06
C LEU A 226 -9.09 8.14 -28.18
N ILE A 227 -8.36 7.08 -27.84
CA ILE A 227 -7.91 6.07 -28.82
C ILE A 227 -9.11 5.36 -29.45
N LEU A 228 -10.13 5.01 -28.66
CA LEU A 228 -11.36 4.39 -29.14
C LEU A 228 -12.12 5.31 -30.12
N VAL A 229 -12.22 6.60 -29.81
CA VAL A 229 -12.86 7.60 -30.70
C VAL A 229 -12.08 7.73 -32.02
N GLY A 230 -10.75 7.74 -31.97
CA GLY A 230 -9.90 7.76 -33.16
C GLY A 230 -10.11 6.54 -34.07
N LEU A 231 -10.16 5.34 -33.48
CA LEU A 231 -10.41 4.09 -34.21
C LEU A 231 -11.83 4.03 -34.79
N LEU A 232 -12.85 4.56 -34.09
CA LEU A 232 -14.20 4.68 -34.62
C LEU A 232 -14.27 5.64 -35.81
N ALA A 233 -13.57 6.78 -35.74
CA ALA A 233 -13.49 7.72 -36.85
C ALA A 233 -12.83 7.08 -38.08
N GLN A 234 -11.74 6.34 -37.88
CA GLN A 234 -11.05 5.61 -38.95
C GLN A 234 -11.94 4.53 -39.56
N TYR A 235 -12.68 3.80 -38.73
CA TYR A 235 -13.63 2.78 -39.18
C TYR A 235 -14.80 3.37 -39.98
N VAL A 236 -15.37 4.51 -39.56
CA VAL A 236 -16.46 5.20 -40.28
C VAL A 236 -15.97 5.80 -41.59
N TYR A 237 -14.77 6.38 -41.61
CA TYR A 237 -14.15 6.91 -42.83
C TYR A 237 -13.97 5.82 -43.88
N GLU A 238 -13.46 4.65 -43.48
CA GLU A 238 -13.32 3.50 -44.38
C GLU A 238 -14.68 2.97 -44.87
N GLN A 239 -15.72 2.95 -44.02
CA GLN A 239 -17.07 2.62 -44.47
C GLN A 239 -17.63 3.64 -45.49
N GLY A 240 -17.36 4.93 -45.28
CA GLY A 240 -17.77 6.00 -46.19
C GLY A 240 -17.17 5.84 -47.59
N LEU A 241 -15.86 5.58 -47.65
CA LEU A 241 -15.12 5.30 -48.89
C LEU A 241 -15.67 4.09 -49.64
N ILE A 242 -16.02 3.01 -48.93
CA ILE A 242 -16.61 1.81 -49.54
C ILE A 242 -18.01 2.10 -50.05
N SER A 243 -18.85 2.85 -49.31
CA SER A 243 -20.19 3.23 -49.76
C SER A 243 -20.14 4.12 -51.01
N GLU A 244 -19.16 5.02 -51.06
CA GLU A 244 -18.90 5.87 -52.22
C GLU A 244 -18.45 5.01 -53.42
N MET A 245 -17.54 4.05 -53.23
CA MET A 245 -17.14 3.10 -54.28
C MET A 245 -18.29 2.20 -54.76
N GLU A 246 -19.17 1.73 -53.87
CA GLU A 246 -20.34 0.91 -54.22
C GLU A 246 -21.39 1.71 -55.02
N LYS A 247 -21.54 3.02 -54.74
CA LYS A 247 -22.43 3.91 -55.49
C LYS A 247 -21.88 4.22 -56.88
N THR A 248 -20.57 4.45 -57.02
CA THR A 248 -19.93 4.74 -58.31
C THR A 248 -19.97 3.53 -59.25
N GLY A 249 -19.78 2.31 -58.72
CA GLY A 249 -19.88 1.08 -59.51
C GLY A 249 -21.29 0.75 -60.04
N LYS A 250 -22.35 1.26 -59.41
CA LYS A 250 -23.74 1.11 -59.88
C LYS A 250 -24.15 2.17 -60.92
N HIS A 251 -23.43 3.28 -61.04
CA HIS A 251 -23.71 4.31 -62.05
C HIS A 251 -23.15 3.90 -63.42
N GLU A 252 -21.97 3.29 -63.45
CA GLU A 252 -21.32 2.83 -64.69
C GLU A 252 -22.07 1.65 -65.35
N THR A 253 -22.68 0.75 -64.58
CA THR A 253 -23.45 -0.39 -65.13
C THR A 253 -24.84 -0.03 -65.68
N LYS A 254 -25.35 1.18 -65.42
CA LYS A 254 -26.65 1.64 -65.93
C LYS A 254 -26.54 2.41 -67.26
N GLU A 255 -25.43 3.08 -67.53
CA GLU A 255 -25.22 3.76 -68.82
C GLU A 255 -24.87 2.79 -69.96
N GLU A 256 -24.30 1.63 -69.67
CA GLU A 256 -23.92 0.64 -70.69
C GLU A 256 -25.10 -0.23 -71.20
N ARG A 257 -26.29 -0.13 -70.60
CA ARG A 257 -27.52 -0.81 -71.06
C ARG A 257 -28.46 0.08 -71.90
N THR A 258 -28.06 1.30 -72.24
CA THR A 258 -28.88 2.24 -73.04
C THR A 258 -28.14 2.87 -74.24
N LYS A 259 -27.18 2.14 -74.83
CA LYS A 259 -26.68 2.40 -76.18
C LYS A 259 -26.93 1.19 -77.08
#